data_AF-A0A3C1D8H0-F1
#
_entry.id   AF-A0A3C1D8H0-F1
#
_cell.length_a   1.000
_cell.length_b   1.000
_cell.length_c   1.000
_cell.angle_alpha   90.00
_cell.angle_beta   90.00
_cell.angle_gamma   90.00
#
_symmetry.space_group_name_H-M   'P 1'
#
loop_
_entity.id
_entity.type
_entity.pdbx_description
1 polymer ?
#
loop_
_entity_poly.entity_id
_entity_poly.type
_entity_poly.pdbx_seq_one_letter_code
_entity_poly.pdbx_strand_id
1 'polypeptide(L)'
;MKRLLLHIGTPKTGTTAIQYFLQQNRDTLAKQGISFPLLPRKCSRDIPLNRNAHFLLALALDRVKPEKHPEDYLRFAKENWKAFESVVRENDTVLLSDESYWSRYASCLDLWDAVQQLCSEAGFDSVDIYAYLRRQDDYALSLWNQTIKSGKRKTMTIEEYLQTQYAAQILDYDAGIRRLEAAFGREHVHLRVYSRNALHNGDSRVDFCSFVGIEPSDEFVFTDTTENTRIKADNLVEIKRQANFAQSYLQTDNFLNNSSKVESSRTEGTTLLPYDLRMRLLAKHAEGNARIAREYFGREDGQLFDPPTGVSKDWEYDSQTFAYDTVRFFADAIAREHADRVKAEKLLKAALEQQRRHEKQTARLEQDLAHMEERLECLERQSRSSSTSPNIIARICHKIWFLRAQLAPSASRVRYAFLPTEDSGESRPGSANP
;
A
#
# COMPACT_ATOMS: atom_id res chain seq x y z
N MET A 1 -29.00 8.94 -2.12
CA MET A 1 -28.14 9.20 -3.28
C MET A 1 -26.77 8.65 -2.93
N LYS A 2 -26.27 7.68 -3.69
CA LYS A 2 -24.96 7.05 -3.47
C LYS A 2 -23.88 7.80 -4.23
N ARG A 3 -22.85 8.24 -3.53
CA ARG A 3 -21.74 9.01 -4.10
C ARG A 3 -20.39 8.35 -3.82
N LEU A 4 -19.53 8.38 -4.83
CA LEU A 4 -18.14 7.96 -4.72
C LEU A 4 -17.24 9.19 -4.69
N LEU A 5 -16.45 9.35 -3.64
CA LEU A 5 -15.34 10.28 -3.59
C LEU A 5 -14.09 9.51 -4.05
N LEU A 6 -13.58 9.80 -5.25
CA LEU A 6 -12.42 9.12 -5.82
C LEU A 6 -11.20 10.06 -5.84
N HIS A 7 -10.30 9.86 -4.89
CA HIS A 7 -9.03 10.57 -4.84
C HIS A 7 -7.98 9.89 -5.72
N ILE A 8 -7.81 10.44 -6.92
CA ILE A 8 -6.87 9.96 -7.95
C ILE A 8 -5.50 10.64 -7.91
N GLY A 9 -5.22 11.43 -6.86
CA GLY A 9 -4.23 12.50 -6.80
C GLY A 9 -2.90 12.22 -7.52
N THR A 10 -2.23 13.28 -8.00
CA THR A 10 -0.96 13.08 -8.69
C THR A 10 0.10 12.45 -7.76
N PRO A 11 0.94 11.52 -8.24
CA PRO A 11 2.07 11.06 -7.46
C PRO A 11 2.85 12.24 -6.87
N LYS A 12 3.45 12.09 -5.69
CA LYS A 12 4.27 13.14 -5.04
C LYS A 12 3.52 14.38 -4.53
N THR A 13 2.22 14.25 -4.25
CA THR A 13 1.41 15.27 -3.55
C THR A 13 0.89 14.79 -2.19
N GLY A 14 1.70 14.06 -1.44
CA GLY A 14 1.32 13.60 -0.09
C GLY A 14 0.29 12.46 -0.06
N THR A 15 0.01 11.81 -1.20
CA THR A 15 -1.00 10.74 -1.31
C THR A 15 -0.78 9.61 -0.31
N THR A 16 0.47 9.20 -0.08
CA THR A 16 0.82 8.20 0.94
C THR A 16 0.41 8.65 2.35
N ALA A 17 0.71 9.89 2.74
CA ALA A 17 0.33 10.43 4.04
C ALA A 17 -1.20 10.48 4.21
N ILE A 18 -1.91 10.91 3.15
CA ILE A 18 -3.37 10.93 3.10
C ILE A 18 -3.94 9.51 3.26
N GLN A 19 -3.48 8.54 2.47
CA GLN A 19 -3.98 7.17 2.49
C GLN A 19 -3.76 6.48 3.84
N TYR A 20 -2.59 6.66 4.48
CA TYR A 20 -2.35 6.16 5.83
C TYR A 20 -3.27 6.81 6.86
N PHE A 21 -3.42 8.14 6.78
CA PHE A 21 -4.34 8.87 7.64
C PHE A 21 -5.79 8.36 7.50
N LEU A 22 -6.30 8.20 6.28
CA LEU A 22 -7.65 7.71 6.03
C LEU A 22 -7.85 6.27 6.54
N GLN A 23 -6.85 5.41 6.37
CA GLN A 23 -6.89 4.04 6.89
C GLN A 23 -6.94 4.00 8.42
N GLN A 24 -6.18 4.86 9.09
CA GLN A 24 -6.13 4.90 10.56
C GLN A 24 -7.42 5.47 11.16
N ASN A 25 -8.10 6.34 10.43
CA ASN A 25 -9.25 7.09 10.92
C ASN A 25 -10.60 6.59 10.37
N ARG A 26 -10.65 5.34 9.88
CA ARG A 26 -11.87 4.76 9.26
C ARG A 26 -13.10 4.84 10.15
N ASP A 27 -12.95 4.59 11.44
CA ASP A 27 -14.08 4.60 12.37
C ASP A 27 -14.61 6.02 12.59
N THR A 28 -13.71 7.01 12.68
CA THR A 28 -14.07 8.43 12.76
C THR A 28 -14.74 8.91 11.47
N LEU A 29 -14.27 8.46 10.30
CA LEU A 29 -14.90 8.74 9.00
C LEU A 29 -16.30 8.12 8.92
N ALA A 30 -16.48 6.89 9.41
CA ALA A 30 -17.76 6.20 9.41
C ALA A 30 -18.80 6.92 10.28
N LYS A 31 -18.40 7.53 11.42
CA LYS A 31 -19.28 8.40 12.23
C LYS A 31 -19.79 9.62 11.47
N GLN A 32 -19.05 10.07 10.45
CA GLN A 32 -19.44 11.15 9.55
C GLN A 32 -20.16 10.65 8.27
N GLY A 33 -20.51 9.36 8.21
CA GLY A 33 -21.19 8.75 7.07
C GLY A 33 -20.30 8.48 5.86
N ILE A 34 -18.97 8.49 6.02
CA ILE A 34 -17.99 8.26 4.94
C ILE A 34 -17.30 6.92 5.16
N SER A 35 -17.51 5.98 4.23
CA SER A 35 -16.84 4.68 4.26
C SER A 35 -15.53 4.70 3.49
N PHE A 36 -14.41 4.49 4.19
CA PHE A 36 -13.12 4.19 3.56
C PHE A 36 -12.83 2.69 3.73
N PRO A 37 -13.16 1.80 2.77
CA PRO A 37 -13.10 0.36 3.00
C PRO A 37 -11.67 -0.20 2.99
N LEU A 38 -11.43 -1.23 3.81
CA LEU A 38 -10.29 -2.14 3.65
C LEU A 38 -10.78 -3.43 3.00
N LEU A 39 -10.29 -3.69 1.80
CA LEU A 39 -10.69 -4.84 0.99
C LEU A 39 -9.86 -6.08 1.36
N PRO A 40 -10.39 -7.30 1.17
CA PRO A 40 -9.81 -8.52 1.71
C PRO A 40 -8.45 -8.90 1.10
N ARG A 41 -8.15 -8.45 -0.13
CA ARG A 41 -6.92 -8.82 -0.84
C ARG A 41 -6.11 -7.60 -1.26
N LYS A 42 -4.79 -7.74 -1.18
CA LYS A 42 -3.87 -6.89 -1.93
C LYS A 42 -3.78 -7.42 -3.37
N CYS A 43 -4.02 -6.57 -4.37
CA CYS A 43 -3.89 -6.98 -5.77
C CYS A 43 -2.44 -7.39 -6.13
N SER A 44 -1.44 -6.77 -5.48
CA SER A 44 -0.03 -7.14 -5.60
C SER A 44 0.69 -6.94 -4.27
N ARG A 45 1.82 -7.62 -4.07
CA ARG A 45 2.68 -7.51 -2.87
C ARG A 45 3.10 -6.06 -2.58
N ASP A 46 3.39 -5.30 -3.63
CA ASP A 46 3.92 -3.94 -3.54
C ASP A 46 2.83 -2.86 -3.38
N ILE A 47 1.55 -3.25 -3.38
CA ILE A 47 0.42 -2.34 -3.28
C ILE A 47 -0.20 -2.48 -1.88
N PRO A 48 -0.07 -1.46 -1.02
CA PRO A 48 -0.62 -1.50 0.32
C PRO A 48 -2.15 -1.40 0.30
N LEU A 49 -2.81 -1.91 1.35
CA LEU A 49 -4.28 -1.97 1.43
C LEU A 49 -4.95 -0.59 1.51
N ASN A 50 -4.21 0.44 1.95
CA ASN A 50 -4.70 1.81 2.01
C ASN A 50 -4.78 2.48 0.63
N ARG A 51 -4.25 1.85 -0.43
CA ARG A 51 -4.59 2.15 -1.83
C ARG A 51 -5.84 1.38 -2.25
N ASN A 52 -6.93 1.66 -1.54
CA ASN A 52 -8.15 0.87 -1.62
C ASN A 52 -8.89 1.00 -2.96
N ALA A 53 -8.51 1.93 -3.85
CA ALA A 53 -9.10 2.06 -5.19
C ALA A 53 -8.42 1.19 -6.28
N HIS A 54 -7.34 0.47 -5.93
CA HIS A 54 -6.52 -0.21 -6.93
C HIS A 54 -7.25 -1.33 -7.69
N PHE A 55 -8.15 -2.05 -7.00
CA PHE A 55 -8.94 -3.13 -7.63
C PHE A 55 -9.81 -2.59 -8.77
N LEU A 56 -10.42 -1.41 -8.59
CA LEU A 56 -11.24 -0.75 -9.58
C LEU A 56 -10.40 -0.35 -10.81
N LEU A 57 -9.19 0.17 -10.58
CA LEU A 57 -8.23 0.48 -11.65
C LEU A 57 -7.83 -0.78 -12.42
N ALA A 58 -7.57 -1.88 -11.71
CA ALA A 58 -7.21 -3.16 -12.31
C ALA A 58 -8.32 -3.69 -13.23
N LEU A 59 -9.58 -3.62 -12.78
CA LEU A 59 -10.74 -4.07 -13.57
C LEU A 59 -11.01 -3.15 -14.76
N ALA A 60 -10.86 -1.83 -14.58
CA ALA A 60 -11.00 -0.89 -15.69
C ALA A 60 -9.96 -1.17 -16.77
N LEU A 61 -8.68 -1.32 -16.40
CA LEU A 61 -7.61 -1.65 -17.34
C LEU A 61 -7.82 -3.02 -18.02
N ASP A 62 -8.33 -4.03 -17.31
CA ASP A 62 -8.66 -5.33 -17.90
C ASP A 62 -9.71 -5.22 -19.03
N ARG A 63 -10.63 -4.24 -18.96
CA ARG A 63 -11.64 -4.01 -20.01
C ARG A 63 -11.05 -3.37 -21.27
N VAL A 64 -10.21 -2.34 -21.11
CA VAL A 64 -9.80 -1.48 -22.23
C VAL A 64 -8.39 -1.73 -22.73
N LYS A 65 -7.54 -2.33 -21.89
CA LYS A 65 -6.15 -2.65 -22.21
C LYS A 65 -5.68 -3.89 -21.44
N PRO A 66 -6.17 -5.09 -21.79
CA PRO A 66 -5.76 -6.32 -21.13
C PRO A 66 -4.25 -6.50 -21.22
N GLU A 67 -3.58 -6.52 -20.06
CA GLU A 67 -2.15 -6.76 -19.95
C GLU A 67 -1.91 -8.12 -19.28
N LYS A 68 -0.77 -8.76 -19.58
CA LYS A 68 -0.39 -10.00 -18.90
C LYS A 68 0.00 -9.67 -17.46
N HIS A 69 -0.81 -10.13 -16.52
CA HIS A 69 -0.54 -10.04 -15.08
C HIS A 69 -0.34 -11.45 -14.49
N PRO A 70 0.28 -11.57 -13.31
CA PRO A 70 0.21 -12.81 -12.53
C PRO A 70 -1.24 -13.25 -12.36
N GLU A 71 -1.52 -14.56 -12.39
CA GLU A 71 -2.88 -15.12 -12.35
C GLU A 71 -3.71 -14.58 -11.17
N ASP A 72 -3.03 -14.35 -10.04
CA ASP A 72 -3.63 -13.88 -8.81
C ASP A 72 -4.12 -12.42 -8.87
N TYR A 73 -3.54 -11.57 -9.73
CA TYR A 73 -3.80 -10.11 -9.73
C TYR A 73 -5.26 -9.80 -10.05
N LEU A 74 -5.77 -10.31 -11.18
CA LEU A 74 -7.17 -10.10 -11.59
C LEU A 74 -8.14 -10.90 -10.73
N ARG A 75 -7.72 -12.09 -10.25
CA ARG A 75 -8.53 -12.87 -9.30
C ARG A 75 -8.78 -12.06 -8.02
N PHE A 76 -7.74 -11.47 -7.44
CA PHE A 76 -7.85 -10.63 -6.25
C PHE A 76 -8.64 -9.34 -6.50
N ALA A 77 -8.51 -8.72 -7.67
CA ALA A 77 -9.33 -7.58 -8.05
C ALA A 77 -10.84 -7.94 -8.08
N LYS A 78 -11.19 -9.11 -8.65
CA LYS A 78 -12.57 -9.63 -8.67
C LYS A 78 -13.09 -10.04 -7.29
N GLU A 79 -12.25 -10.60 -6.42
CA GLU A 79 -12.61 -10.87 -5.01
C GLU A 79 -12.89 -9.56 -4.27
N ASN A 80 -12.06 -8.54 -4.46
CA ASN A 80 -12.25 -7.21 -3.90
C ASN A 80 -13.51 -6.53 -4.42
N TRP A 81 -13.85 -6.70 -5.71
CA TRP A 81 -15.11 -6.20 -6.29
C TRP A 81 -16.33 -6.76 -5.56
N LYS A 82 -16.37 -8.08 -5.32
CA LYS A 82 -17.50 -8.71 -4.59
C LYS A 82 -17.64 -8.16 -3.17
N ALA A 83 -16.52 -7.93 -2.47
CA ALA A 83 -16.55 -7.30 -1.16
C ALA A 83 -17.03 -5.85 -1.25
N PHE A 84 -16.60 -5.12 -2.28
CA PHE A 84 -16.96 -3.74 -2.54
C PHE A 84 -18.46 -3.55 -2.81
N GLU A 85 -19.11 -4.46 -3.54
CA GLU A 85 -20.57 -4.42 -3.77
C GLU A 85 -21.36 -4.41 -2.46
N SER A 86 -20.85 -5.05 -1.41
CA SER A 86 -21.48 -5.03 -0.09
C SER A 86 -21.28 -3.67 0.61
N VAL A 87 -20.08 -3.10 0.49
CA VAL A 87 -19.77 -1.75 0.99
C VAL A 87 -20.70 -0.72 0.35
N VAL A 88 -20.90 -0.77 -0.97
CA VAL A 88 -21.75 0.18 -1.69
C VAL A 88 -23.22 0.03 -1.28
N ARG A 89 -23.71 -1.19 -1.02
CA ARG A 89 -25.08 -1.39 -0.51
C ARG A 89 -25.29 -0.75 0.84
N GLU A 90 -24.33 -0.90 1.76
CA GLU A 90 -24.43 -0.48 3.16
C GLU A 90 -24.10 0.99 3.42
N ASN A 91 -23.48 1.68 2.46
CA ASN A 91 -23.00 3.05 2.64
C ASN A 91 -23.47 3.96 1.51
N ASP A 92 -23.82 5.21 1.84
CA ASP A 92 -24.20 6.21 0.85
C ASP A 92 -23.01 7.01 0.32
N THR A 93 -21.97 7.19 1.13
CA THR A 93 -20.72 7.83 0.69
C THR A 93 -19.56 6.86 0.85
N VAL A 94 -18.84 6.61 -0.24
CA VAL A 94 -17.64 5.78 -0.22
C VAL A 94 -16.45 6.63 -0.68
N LEU A 95 -15.32 6.54 0.03
CA LEU A 95 -14.07 7.20 -0.30
C LEU A 95 -13.05 6.17 -0.74
N LEU A 96 -12.59 6.31 -1.98
CA LEU A 96 -11.53 5.49 -2.56
C LEU A 96 -10.31 6.36 -2.91
N SER A 97 -9.10 5.83 -2.74
CA SER A 97 -7.87 6.52 -3.13
C SER A 97 -6.85 5.59 -3.79
N ASP A 98 -6.28 6.05 -4.90
CA ASP A 98 -5.09 5.49 -5.54
C ASP A 98 -4.48 6.50 -6.54
N GLU A 99 -3.20 6.83 -6.40
CA GLU A 99 -2.51 7.80 -7.27
C GLU A 99 -2.11 7.23 -8.65
N SER A 100 -2.20 5.91 -8.85
CA SER A 100 -1.82 5.27 -10.11
C SER A 100 -2.83 5.50 -11.23
N TYR A 101 -4.04 5.98 -10.92
CA TYR A 101 -4.94 6.47 -11.95
C TYR A 101 -4.26 7.58 -12.78
N TRP A 102 -3.57 8.53 -12.12
CA TRP A 102 -2.87 9.62 -12.81
C TRP A 102 -1.75 9.13 -13.73
N SER A 103 -1.00 8.10 -13.34
CA SER A 103 0.06 7.57 -14.21
C SER A 103 -0.46 6.65 -15.31
N ARG A 104 -1.61 6.00 -15.11
CA ARG A 104 -2.17 5.02 -16.05
C ARG A 104 -3.03 5.64 -17.14
N TYR A 105 -3.79 6.72 -16.88
CA TYR A 105 -4.57 7.38 -17.93
C TYR A 105 -3.70 7.89 -19.07
N ALA A 106 -2.48 8.34 -18.77
CA ALA A 106 -1.50 8.76 -19.77
C ALA A 106 -1.29 7.69 -20.86
N SER A 107 -1.40 6.41 -20.47
CA SER A 107 -1.13 5.26 -21.34
C SER A 107 -2.38 4.54 -21.86
N CYS A 108 -3.59 5.00 -21.52
CA CYS A 108 -4.86 4.34 -21.86
C CYS A 108 -5.99 5.38 -21.89
N LEU A 109 -6.45 5.74 -23.10
CA LEU A 109 -7.41 6.83 -23.30
C LEU A 109 -8.81 6.49 -22.76
N ASP A 110 -9.24 5.25 -22.93
CA ASP A 110 -10.58 4.78 -22.55
C ASP A 110 -10.69 4.40 -21.05
N LEU A 111 -9.63 4.65 -20.26
CA LEU A 111 -9.59 4.28 -18.85
C LEU A 111 -10.74 4.92 -18.07
N TRP A 112 -11.01 6.20 -18.30
CA TRP A 112 -12.01 6.93 -17.52
C TRP A 112 -13.43 6.48 -17.83
N ASP A 113 -13.71 6.16 -19.09
CA ASP A 113 -15.01 5.59 -19.50
C ASP A 113 -15.24 4.24 -18.83
N ALA A 114 -14.22 3.37 -18.78
CA ALA A 114 -14.31 2.09 -18.09
C ALA A 114 -14.50 2.24 -16.57
N VAL A 115 -13.83 3.22 -15.95
CA VAL A 115 -14.01 3.53 -14.52
C VAL A 115 -15.42 4.05 -14.26
N GLN A 116 -15.91 4.98 -15.07
CA GLN A 116 -17.27 5.51 -14.97
C GLN A 116 -18.30 4.38 -15.08
N GLN A 117 -18.13 3.50 -16.07
CA GLN A 117 -19.04 2.37 -16.29
C GLN A 117 -19.05 1.43 -15.08
N LEU A 118 -17.88 1.08 -14.54
CA LEU A 118 -17.77 0.28 -13.33
C LEU A 118 -18.44 0.96 -12.14
N CYS A 119 -18.24 2.27 -11.94
CA CYS A 119 -18.91 3.00 -10.86
C CYS A 119 -20.44 2.99 -11.01
N SER A 120 -20.95 3.13 -12.23
CA SER A 120 -22.38 3.03 -12.52
C SER A 120 -22.91 1.62 -12.24
N GLU A 121 -22.19 0.57 -12.67
CA GLU A 121 -22.53 -0.83 -12.37
C GLU A 121 -22.53 -1.14 -10.88
N ALA A 122 -21.65 -0.50 -10.10
CA ALA A 122 -21.64 -0.62 -8.64
C ALA A 122 -22.84 0.07 -7.96
N GLY A 123 -23.58 0.92 -8.67
CA GLY A 123 -24.78 1.60 -8.18
C GLY A 123 -24.52 2.99 -7.60
N PHE A 124 -23.46 3.69 -8.02
CA PHE A 124 -23.26 5.09 -7.68
C PHE A 124 -24.08 6.03 -8.58
N ASP A 125 -24.72 7.02 -7.98
CA ASP A 125 -25.43 8.09 -8.67
C ASP A 125 -24.47 9.20 -9.15
N SER A 126 -23.32 9.34 -8.47
CA SER A 126 -22.30 10.37 -8.77
C SER A 126 -20.91 9.91 -8.36
N VAL A 127 -19.90 10.41 -9.08
CA VAL A 127 -18.49 10.13 -8.80
C VAL A 127 -17.72 11.45 -8.80
N ASP A 128 -17.33 11.93 -7.63
CA ASP A 128 -16.52 13.13 -7.46
C ASP A 128 -15.03 12.77 -7.46
N ILE A 129 -14.31 13.30 -8.44
CA ILE A 129 -12.88 13.11 -8.65
C ILE A 129 -12.10 14.18 -7.89
N TYR A 130 -11.17 13.77 -7.02
CA TYR A 130 -10.30 14.69 -6.29
C TYR A 130 -8.85 14.51 -6.71
N ALA A 131 -8.21 15.61 -7.15
CA ALA A 131 -6.80 15.58 -7.53
C ALA A 131 -6.02 16.80 -7.04
N TYR A 132 -4.82 16.54 -6.52
CA TYR A 132 -3.81 17.57 -6.27
C TYR A 132 -2.91 17.73 -7.49
N LEU A 133 -2.65 18.97 -7.89
CA LEU A 133 -1.72 19.34 -8.94
C LEU A 133 -0.46 19.99 -8.33
N ARG A 134 0.71 19.59 -8.82
CA ARG A 134 2.00 20.15 -8.41
C ARG A 134 2.62 20.89 -9.59
N ARG A 135 3.36 21.96 -9.35
CA ARG A 135 4.03 22.69 -10.44
C ARG A 135 4.88 21.73 -11.29
N GLN A 136 4.73 21.79 -12.63
CA GLN A 136 5.23 20.73 -13.53
C GLN A 136 6.73 20.47 -13.42
N ASP A 137 7.56 21.50 -13.19
CA ASP A 137 9.00 21.35 -13.03
C ASP A 137 9.38 20.58 -11.75
N ASP A 138 8.78 20.94 -10.62
CA ASP A 138 8.98 20.25 -9.35
C ASP A 138 8.38 18.84 -9.37
N TYR A 139 7.28 18.65 -10.10
CA TYR A 139 6.67 17.35 -10.29
C TYR A 139 7.55 16.43 -11.13
N ALA A 140 8.03 16.91 -12.29
CA ALA A 140 8.93 16.17 -13.16
C ALA A 140 10.21 15.74 -12.43
N LEU A 141 10.86 16.67 -11.70
CA LEU A 141 12.04 16.36 -10.91
C LEU A 141 11.75 15.29 -9.83
N SER A 142 10.60 15.38 -9.16
CA SER A 142 10.20 14.41 -8.14
C SER A 142 9.90 13.01 -8.70
N LEU A 143 9.26 12.93 -9.87
CA LEU A 143 9.00 11.69 -10.59
C LEU A 143 10.27 11.05 -11.12
N TRP A 144 11.16 11.84 -11.73
CA TRP A 144 12.45 11.38 -12.20
C TRP A 144 13.29 10.82 -11.05
N ASN A 145 13.40 11.57 -9.93
CA ASN A 145 14.07 11.10 -8.71
C ASN A 145 13.51 9.76 -8.23
N GLN A 146 12.18 9.58 -8.25
CA GLN A 146 11.57 8.29 -7.91
C GLN A 146 11.92 7.19 -8.91
N THR A 147 11.98 7.51 -10.20
CA THR A 147 12.31 6.57 -11.27
C THR A 147 13.75 6.04 -11.12
N ILE A 148 14.71 6.91 -10.76
CA ILE A 148 16.09 6.53 -10.45
C ILE A 148 16.19 5.64 -9.20
N LYS A 149 15.39 5.92 -8.17
CA LYS A 149 15.37 5.16 -6.91
C LYS A 149 14.58 3.85 -6.99
N SER A 150 13.62 3.75 -7.90
CA SER A 150 12.71 2.61 -8.02
C SER A 150 13.45 1.30 -8.34
N GLY A 151 12.78 0.17 -8.14
CA GLY A 151 13.33 -1.16 -8.46
C GLY A 151 13.73 -1.32 -9.94
N LYS A 152 13.20 -0.49 -10.85
CA LYS A 152 13.57 -0.48 -12.27
C LYS A 152 14.96 0.12 -12.53
N ARG A 153 15.58 0.76 -11.51
CA ARG A 153 16.98 1.23 -11.51
C ARG A 153 17.36 1.93 -12.82
N LYS A 154 16.57 2.93 -13.22
CA LYS A 154 16.79 3.64 -14.48
C LYS A 154 18.06 4.49 -14.41
N THR A 155 18.70 4.69 -15.55
CA THR A 155 19.98 5.41 -15.68
C THR A 155 19.85 6.75 -16.41
N MET A 156 18.67 7.07 -16.95
CA MET A 156 18.45 8.26 -17.77
C MET A 156 18.66 9.57 -16.98
N THR A 157 19.16 10.62 -17.63
CA THR A 157 19.20 11.98 -17.07
C THR A 157 17.80 12.59 -16.98
N ILE A 158 17.68 13.76 -16.35
CA ILE A 158 16.38 14.46 -16.29
C ILE A 158 15.97 14.97 -17.67
N GLU A 159 16.91 15.40 -18.50
CA GLU A 159 16.69 15.85 -19.87
C GLU A 159 16.14 14.72 -20.73
N GLU A 160 16.78 13.55 -20.67
CA GLU A 160 16.33 12.34 -21.35
C GLU A 160 14.94 11.92 -20.87
N TYR A 161 14.67 12.02 -19.56
CA TYR A 161 13.35 11.74 -19.00
C TYR A 161 12.28 12.68 -19.56
N LEU A 162 12.56 13.98 -19.64
CA LEU A 162 11.62 14.97 -20.17
C LEU A 162 11.30 14.79 -21.65
N GLN A 163 12.16 14.08 -22.39
CA GLN A 163 11.93 13.70 -23.79
C GLN A 163 11.06 12.44 -23.93
N THR A 164 10.78 11.71 -22.84
CA THR A 164 9.94 10.51 -22.91
C THR A 164 8.47 10.84 -23.17
N GLN A 165 7.78 9.94 -23.87
CA GLN A 165 6.33 10.02 -24.04
C GLN A 165 5.59 10.02 -22.70
N TYR A 166 6.08 9.27 -21.72
CA TYR A 166 5.51 9.24 -20.37
C TYR A 166 5.55 10.62 -19.70
N ALA A 167 6.70 11.31 -19.74
CA ALA A 167 6.81 12.66 -19.18
C ALA A 167 5.90 13.64 -19.93
N ALA A 168 5.85 13.58 -21.27
CA ALA A 168 4.99 14.43 -22.06
C ALA A 168 3.51 14.30 -21.69
N GLN A 169 3.04 13.07 -21.42
CA GLN A 169 1.63 12.81 -21.10
C GLN A 169 1.27 13.13 -19.65
N ILE A 170 2.13 12.79 -18.69
CA ILE A 170 1.82 12.95 -17.26
C ILE A 170 1.88 14.41 -16.78
N LEU A 171 2.64 15.25 -17.49
CA LEU A 171 2.79 16.69 -17.22
C LEU A 171 1.73 17.54 -17.93
N ASP A 172 1.01 16.96 -18.91
CA ASP A 172 -0.09 17.61 -19.61
C ASP A 172 -1.39 17.48 -18.80
N TYR A 173 -1.51 18.37 -17.81
CA TYR A 173 -2.67 18.44 -16.93
C TYR A 173 -3.94 18.81 -17.68
N ASP A 174 -3.83 19.70 -18.65
CA ASP A 174 -4.93 20.17 -19.49
C ASP A 174 -5.62 19.00 -20.20
N ALA A 175 -4.82 18.16 -20.87
CA ALA A 175 -5.32 16.99 -21.57
C ALA A 175 -5.82 15.90 -20.61
N GLY A 176 -5.22 15.75 -19.43
CA GLY A 176 -5.69 14.82 -18.40
C GLY A 176 -7.07 15.22 -17.87
N ILE A 177 -7.23 16.50 -17.51
CA ILE A 177 -8.45 17.05 -16.93
C ILE A 177 -9.58 17.07 -17.96
N ARG A 178 -9.33 17.41 -19.22
CA ARG A 178 -10.37 17.33 -20.28
C ARG A 178 -10.98 15.95 -20.43
N ARG A 179 -10.19 14.89 -20.22
CA ARG A 179 -10.70 13.52 -20.28
C ARG A 179 -11.54 13.16 -19.06
N LEU A 180 -11.17 13.68 -17.89
CA LEU A 180 -11.99 13.57 -16.68
C LEU A 180 -13.31 14.31 -16.85
N GLU A 181 -13.27 15.55 -17.36
CA GLU A 181 -14.46 16.34 -17.69
C GLU A 181 -15.38 15.60 -18.68
N ALA A 182 -14.81 14.96 -19.70
CA ALA A 182 -15.57 14.19 -20.69
C ALA A 182 -16.26 12.96 -20.09
N ALA A 183 -15.62 12.26 -19.16
CA ALA A 183 -16.17 11.03 -18.56
C ALA A 183 -17.13 11.30 -17.40
N PHE A 184 -16.82 12.29 -16.54
CA PHE A 184 -17.51 12.52 -15.28
C PHE A 184 -18.31 13.83 -15.21
N GLY A 185 -18.09 14.77 -16.14
CA GLY A 185 -18.61 16.14 -16.02
C GLY A 185 -17.66 17.04 -15.23
N ARG A 186 -17.65 18.34 -15.56
CA ARG A 186 -16.70 19.31 -14.98
C ARG A 186 -16.97 19.56 -13.50
N GLU A 187 -18.23 19.58 -13.10
CA GLU A 187 -18.73 19.76 -11.74
C GLU A 187 -18.30 18.65 -10.77
N HIS A 188 -17.95 17.49 -11.32
CA HIS A 188 -17.46 16.33 -10.57
C HIS A 188 -15.94 16.25 -10.52
N VAL A 189 -15.23 17.21 -11.11
CA VAL A 189 -13.76 17.27 -11.06
C VAL A 189 -13.34 18.36 -10.08
N HIS A 190 -12.68 17.96 -9.01
CA HIS A 190 -12.23 18.85 -7.95
C HIS A 190 -10.70 18.88 -7.93
N LEU A 191 -10.12 20.07 -8.04
CA LEU A 191 -8.67 20.27 -8.16
C LEU A 191 -8.13 21.13 -7.02
N ARG A 192 -6.94 20.79 -6.53
CA ARG A 192 -6.21 21.62 -5.57
C ARG A 192 -4.74 21.75 -5.93
N VAL A 193 -4.12 22.87 -5.57
CA VAL A 193 -2.67 23.07 -5.76
C VAL A 193 -1.91 22.50 -4.56
N TYR A 194 -0.95 21.61 -4.84
CA TYR A 194 -0.02 21.08 -3.85
C TYR A 194 1.21 21.97 -3.73
N SER A 195 1.18 22.87 -2.75
CA SER A 195 2.31 23.69 -2.32
C SER A 195 2.23 23.87 -0.81
N ARG A 196 3.37 23.94 -0.10
CA ARG A 196 3.37 24.12 1.37
C ARG A 196 2.57 25.36 1.80
N ASN A 197 2.61 26.42 1.00
CA ASN A 197 1.89 27.66 1.28
C ASN A 197 0.40 27.58 0.95
N ALA A 198 0.00 26.63 0.10
CA ALA A 198 -1.39 26.46 -0.33
C ALA A 198 -2.16 25.43 0.51
N LEU A 199 -1.45 24.49 1.16
CA LEU A 199 -2.06 23.48 2.01
C LEU A 199 -2.47 24.08 3.37
N HIS A 200 -3.65 23.70 3.87
CA HIS A 200 -4.09 24.04 5.22
C HIS A 200 -3.05 23.58 6.26
N ASN A 201 -2.52 24.53 7.04
CA ASN A 201 -1.46 24.33 8.02
C ASN A 201 -0.20 23.63 7.47
N GLY A 202 0.02 23.66 6.14
CA GLY A 202 1.11 22.94 5.50
C GLY A 202 1.00 21.41 5.53
N ASP A 203 -0.16 20.85 5.92
CA ASP A 203 -0.39 19.41 6.07
C ASP A 203 -1.43 18.91 5.08
N SER A 204 -1.02 18.02 4.17
CA SER A 204 -1.92 17.45 3.15
C SER A 204 -3.06 16.62 3.73
N ARG A 205 -2.93 16.10 4.95
CA ARG A 205 -3.99 15.32 5.62
C ARG A 205 -5.14 16.23 6.04
N VAL A 206 -4.81 17.31 6.76
CA VAL A 206 -5.77 18.33 7.21
C VAL A 206 -6.43 19.01 6.01
N ASP A 207 -5.59 19.38 5.04
CA ASP A 207 -6.04 19.96 3.79
C ASP A 207 -7.02 19.02 3.09
N PHE A 208 -6.68 17.73 2.91
CA PHE A 208 -7.57 16.77 2.26
C PHE A 208 -8.92 16.60 2.96
N CYS A 209 -8.98 16.62 4.29
CA CYS A 209 -10.27 16.60 5.00
C CYS A 209 -11.17 17.75 4.56
N SER A 210 -10.63 18.98 4.57
CA SER A 210 -11.34 20.16 4.07
C SER A 210 -11.71 20.02 2.58
N PHE A 211 -10.86 19.38 1.78
CA PHE A 211 -11.06 19.27 0.34
C PHE A 211 -12.29 18.43 -0.02
N VAL A 212 -12.50 17.32 0.72
CA VAL A 212 -13.57 16.37 0.44
C VAL A 212 -14.78 16.53 1.37
N GLY A 213 -14.77 17.54 2.24
CA GLY A 213 -15.86 17.83 3.18
C GLY A 213 -15.93 16.87 4.37
N ILE A 214 -14.79 16.41 4.87
CA ILE A 214 -14.68 15.71 6.16
C ILE A 214 -14.57 16.77 7.26
N GLU A 215 -15.45 16.66 8.25
CA GLU A 215 -15.48 17.57 9.39
C GLU A 215 -14.26 17.35 10.29
N PRO A 216 -13.62 18.43 10.79
CA PRO A 216 -12.56 18.32 11.79
C PRO A 216 -13.03 17.53 13.02
N SER A 217 -12.15 16.69 13.57
CA SER A 217 -12.44 15.89 14.75
C SER A 217 -11.19 15.73 15.60
N ASP A 218 -11.35 15.90 16.91
CA ASP A 218 -10.30 15.62 17.90
C ASP A 218 -9.99 14.12 18.03
N GLU A 219 -10.86 13.26 17.50
CA GLU A 219 -10.61 11.81 17.42
C GLU A 219 -9.60 11.43 16.34
N PHE A 220 -9.26 12.36 15.42
CA PHE A 220 -8.33 12.05 14.35
C PHE A 220 -6.92 11.78 14.87
N VAL A 221 -6.42 10.60 14.52
CA VAL A 221 -5.06 10.16 14.82
C VAL A 221 -4.13 10.60 13.69
N PHE A 222 -3.17 11.45 14.04
CA PHE A 222 -2.08 11.87 13.16
C PHE A 222 -0.81 11.12 13.56
N THR A 223 -0.55 9.98 12.93
CA THR A 223 0.75 9.32 13.10
C THR A 223 1.78 9.88 12.12
N ASP A 224 2.99 10.13 12.61
CA ASP A 224 4.15 10.43 11.77
C ASP A 224 4.60 9.15 11.06
N THR A 225 3.98 8.87 9.92
CA THR A 225 4.27 7.68 9.11
C THR A 225 5.18 7.97 7.92
N THR A 226 5.40 9.25 7.60
CA THR A 226 6.27 9.64 6.49
C THR A 226 7.62 10.12 7.00
N GLU A 227 8.58 9.19 7.16
CA GLU A 227 9.96 9.59 6.98
C GLU A 227 10.06 10.20 5.58
N ASN A 228 10.39 11.49 5.51
CA ASN A 228 10.56 12.20 4.26
C ASN A 228 11.83 11.64 3.58
N THR A 229 11.72 10.51 2.87
CA THR A 229 12.81 9.80 2.18
C THR A 229 13.31 10.55 0.93
N ARG A 230 13.00 11.83 0.81
CA ARG A 230 13.67 12.69 -0.16
C ARG A 230 15.13 12.74 0.25
N ILE A 231 15.97 11.99 -0.47
CA ILE A 231 17.39 12.29 -0.62
C ILE A 231 17.47 13.80 -0.88
N LYS A 232 17.91 14.57 0.13
CA LYS A 232 17.85 16.03 0.11
C LYS A 232 18.94 16.65 -0.78
N ALA A 233 19.93 15.85 -1.16
CA ALA A 233 21.06 16.29 -1.97
C ALA A 233 21.02 15.69 -3.38
N ASP A 234 21.08 16.56 -4.38
CA ASP A 234 21.21 16.22 -5.79
C ASP A 234 22.38 15.25 -6.06
N ASN A 235 23.52 15.46 -5.39
CA ASN A 235 24.71 14.58 -5.47
C ASN A 235 24.34 13.10 -5.28
N LEU A 236 23.54 12.80 -4.27
CA LEU A 236 23.19 11.43 -3.91
C LEU A 236 22.21 10.80 -4.92
N VAL A 237 21.38 11.60 -5.60
CA VAL A 237 20.55 11.12 -6.72
C VAL A 237 21.44 10.77 -7.91
N GLU A 238 22.41 11.62 -8.23
CA GLU A 238 23.34 11.35 -9.33
C GLU A 238 24.22 10.13 -9.04
N ILE A 239 24.75 9.99 -7.82
CA ILE A 239 25.47 8.78 -7.37
C ILE A 239 24.58 7.54 -7.52
N LYS A 240 23.31 7.62 -7.11
CA LYS A 240 22.36 6.51 -7.28
C LYS A 240 22.15 6.16 -8.76
N ARG A 241 22.05 7.16 -9.63
CA ARG A 241 21.91 6.97 -11.09
C ARG A 241 23.16 6.30 -11.67
N GLN A 242 24.35 6.70 -11.25
CA GLN A 242 25.61 6.07 -11.65
C GLN A 242 25.69 4.62 -11.15
N ALA A 243 25.28 4.35 -9.91
CA ALA A 243 25.23 3.01 -9.36
C ALA A 243 24.28 2.07 -10.14
N ASN A 244 23.24 2.61 -10.77
CA ASN A 244 22.30 1.83 -11.59
C ASN A 244 22.94 1.22 -12.86
N PHE A 245 24.11 1.70 -13.29
CA PHE A 245 24.87 1.07 -14.38
C PHE A 245 25.57 -0.23 -13.96
N ALA A 246 25.72 -0.49 -12.65
CA ALA A 246 26.42 -1.68 -12.17
C ALA A 246 25.56 -2.95 -12.37
N GLN A 247 25.97 -3.81 -13.30
CA GLN A 247 25.23 -5.04 -13.63
C GLN A 247 25.05 -5.98 -12.43
N SER A 248 26.04 -6.08 -11.56
CA SER A 248 25.96 -6.89 -10.33
C SER A 248 24.84 -6.41 -9.41
N TYR A 249 24.66 -5.09 -9.28
CA TYR A 249 23.60 -4.50 -8.48
C TYR A 249 22.20 -4.68 -9.11
N LEU A 250 22.10 -4.81 -10.44
CA LEU A 250 20.84 -5.14 -11.09
C LEU A 250 20.32 -6.55 -10.73
N GLN A 251 21.21 -7.46 -10.30
CA GLN A 251 20.87 -8.83 -9.91
C GLN A 251 20.51 -9.00 -8.42
N THR A 252 20.62 -7.93 -7.62
CA THR A 252 20.28 -7.99 -6.18
C THR A 252 18.90 -7.39 -5.92
N ASP A 253 18.48 -7.39 -4.65
CA ASP A 253 17.41 -6.50 -4.18
C ASP A 253 17.87 -5.03 -4.22
N ASN A 254 16.92 -4.09 -4.17
CA ASN A 254 17.20 -2.66 -4.31
C ASN A 254 17.69 -2.04 -2.98
N PHE A 255 18.79 -2.54 -2.43
CA PHE A 255 19.32 -2.11 -1.12
C PHE A 255 19.83 -0.65 -1.08
N LEU A 256 20.05 -0.03 -2.25
CA LEU A 256 20.43 1.38 -2.37
C LEU A 256 19.23 2.35 -2.40
N ASN A 257 17.98 1.89 -2.25
CA ASN A 257 16.79 2.74 -2.32
C ASN A 257 16.62 3.71 -1.14
N ASN A 258 17.20 3.40 0.02
CA ASN A 258 16.96 4.08 1.30
C ASN A 258 18.13 4.96 1.78
N SER A 259 19.05 5.36 0.89
CA SER A 259 20.17 6.26 1.19
C SER A 259 19.77 7.73 1.45
N SER A 260 18.49 7.99 1.74
CA SER A 260 17.97 9.33 2.06
C SER A 260 18.47 9.94 3.37
N LYS A 261 19.09 9.12 4.24
CA LYS A 261 19.65 9.55 5.53
C LYS A 261 21.15 9.88 5.47
N VAL A 262 21.78 9.73 4.29
CA VAL A 262 23.20 10.08 4.10
C VAL A 262 23.36 11.60 4.14
N GLU A 263 24.23 12.10 5.01
CA GLU A 263 24.67 13.50 4.97
C GLU A 263 25.54 13.75 3.73
N SER A 264 25.11 14.70 2.90
CA SER A 264 25.89 15.16 1.75
C SER A 264 26.82 16.30 2.15
N SER A 265 27.98 16.35 1.50
CA SER A 265 28.99 17.38 1.67
C SER A 265 28.59 18.73 1.04
N ARG A 266 27.48 18.78 0.26
CA ARG A 266 26.96 20.01 -0.34
C ARG A 266 25.82 20.62 0.47
N THR A 267 25.79 21.95 0.47
CA THR A 267 24.70 22.77 1.02
C THR A 267 23.42 22.58 0.24
N GLU A 268 22.29 22.60 0.95
CA GLU A 268 20.94 22.66 0.38
C GLU A 268 20.81 23.82 -0.63
N GLY A 269 20.07 23.63 -1.73
CA GLY A 269 19.70 24.73 -2.64
C GLY A 269 20.18 24.62 -4.09
N THR A 270 20.86 23.53 -4.48
CA THR A 270 21.07 23.23 -5.91
C THR A 270 19.87 22.53 -6.54
N THR A 271 19.86 22.41 -7.86
CA THR A 271 18.92 21.53 -8.56
C THR A 271 19.53 20.82 -9.76
N LEU A 272 19.20 19.54 -9.92
CA LEU A 272 19.50 18.75 -11.13
C LEU A 272 18.67 19.15 -12.35
N LEU A 273 17.64 19.98 -12.21
CA LEU A 273 16.84 20.49 -13.32
C LEU A 273 17.18 21.96 -13.55
N PRO A 274 18.02 22.28 -14.57
CA PRO A 274 18.54 23.63 -14.78
C PRO A 274 17.45 24.68 -14.99
N TYR A 275 17.71 25.92 -14.61
CA TYR A 275 16.73 27.01 -14.66
C TYR A 275 16.11 27.21 -16.05
N ASP A 276 16.91 27.20 -17.11
CA ASP A 276 16.42 27.37 -18.48
C ASP A 276 15.43 26.26 -18.89
N LEU A 277 15.72 25.02 -18.49
CA LEU A 277 14.90 23.86 -18.78
C LEU A 277 13.61 23.89 -17.95
N ARG A 278 13.66 24.35 -16.70
CA ARG A 278 12.47 24.63 -15.89
C ARG A 278 11.55 25.62 -16.59
N MET A 279 12.09 26.76 -17.01
CA MET A 279 11.30 27.82 -17.64
C MET A 279 10.70 27.35 -18.97
N ARG A 280 11.45 26.59 -19.79
CA ARG A 280 10.91 25.97 -21.02
C ARG A 280 9.78 24.98 -20.72
N LEU A 281 9.93 24.15 -19.69
CA LEU A 281 8.90 23.20 -19.29
C LEU A 281 7.63 23.92 -18.81
N LEU A 282 7.76 24.96 -17.99
CA LEU A 282 6.62 25.75 -17.52
C LEU A 282 5.93 26.48 -18.67
N ALA A 283 6.70 27.10 -19.57
CA ALA A 283 6.16 27.78 -20.75
C ALA A 283 5.38 26.82 -21.66
N LYS A 284 5.87 25.58 -21.85
CA LYS A 284 5.17 24.55 -22.62
C LYS A 284 3.76 24.24 -22.11
N HIS A 285 3.54 24.35 -20.80
CA HIS A 285 2.25 24.04 -20.16
C HIS A 285 1.46 25.28 -19.73
N ALA A 286 1.93 26.49 -20.07
CA ALA A 286 1.37 27.74 -19.58
C ALA A 286 -0.08 27.95 -20.02
N GLU A 287 -0.42 27.66 -21.27
CA GLU A 287 -1.77 27.83 -21.80
C GLU A 287 -2.79 26.94 -21.07
N GLY A 288 -2.47 25.66 -20.92
CA GLY A 288 -3.34 24.73 -20.21
C GLY A 288 -3.46 25.02 -18.72
N ASN A 289 -2.36 25.42 -18.09
CA ASN A 289 -2.38 25.90 -16.71
C ASN A 289 -3.28 27.15 -16.56
N ALA A 290 -3.25 28.08 -17.52
CA ALA A 290 -4.08 29.27 -17.48
C ALA A 290 -5.57 28.96 -17.60
N ARG A 291 -5.94 27.97 -18.41
CA ARG A 291 -7.32 27.48 -18.46
C ARG A 291 -7.76 26.93 -17.10
N ILE A 292 -6.98 26.00 -16.54
CA ILE A 292 -7.27 25.37 -15.24
C ILE A 292 -7.38 26.43 -14.14
N ALA A 293 -6.47 27.41 -14.10
CA ALA A 293 -6.48 28.50 -13.13
C ALA A 293 -7.79 29.31 -13.17
N ARG A 294 -8.29 29.64 -14.36
CA ARG A 294 -9.54 30.39 -14.52
C ARG A 294 -10.75 29.55 -14.18
N GLU A 295 -10.84 28.34 -14.72
CA GLU A 295 -12.04 27.51 -14.67
C GLU A 295 -12.26 26.83 -13.31
N TYR A 296 -11.18 26.46 -12.62
CA TYR A 296 -11.24 25.70 -11.36
C TYR A 296 -10.84 26.51 -10.12
N PHE A 297 -10.04 27.59 -10.29
CA PHE A 297 -9.54 28.38 -9.17
C PHE A 297 -10.02 29.84 -9.17
N GLY A 298 -10.79 30.26 -10.19
CA GLY A 298 -11.27 31.64 -10.31
C GLY A 298 -10.16 32.68 -10.48
N ARG A 299 -8.98 32.26 -10.93
CA ARG A 299 -7.81 33.13 -11.10
C ARG A 299 -7.75 33.68 -12.51
N GLU A 300 -8.31 34.89 -12.71
CA GLU A 300 -8.42 35.53 -14.02
C GLU A 300 -7.06 35.77 -14.70
N ASP A 301 -6.02 36.02 -13.90
CA ASP A 301 -4.63 36.17 -14.34
C ASP A 301 -4.05 34.93 -15.04
N GLY A 302 -4.73 33.77 -14.94
CA GLY A 302 -4.28 32.50 -15.51
C GLY A 302 -3.13 31.86 -14.73
N GLN A 303 -2.84 32.31 -13.51
CA GLN A 303 -1.70 31.83 -12.74
C GLN A 303 -2.10 30.65 -11.84
N LEU A 304 -1.86 29.42 -12.32
CA LEU A 304 -2.15 28.21 -11.55
C LEU A 304 -1.18 27.98 -10.39
N PHE A 305 0.10 28.27 -10.59
CA PHE A 305 1.17 28.03 -9.62
C PHE A 305 1.94 29.31 -9.31
N ASP A 306 2.41 29.43 -8.08
CA ASP A 306 3.42 30.42 -7.73
C ASP A 306 4.67 30.21 -8.60
N PRO A 307 5.36 31.29 -9.00
CA PRO A 307 6.58 31.17 -9.79
C PRO A 307 7.67 30.47 -8.95
N PRO A 308 8.70 29.89 -9.58
CA PRO A 308 9.84 29.33 -8.87
C PRO A 308 10.45 30.38 -7.92
N THR A 309 10.46 30.11 -6.62
CA THR A 309 11.05 31.01 -5.62
C THR A 309 12.54 30.77 -5.55
N GLY A 310 13.34 31.77 -5.92
CA GLY A 310 14.80 31.72 -5.88
C GLY A 310 15.41 31.03 -7.09
N VAL A 311 16.56 31.54 -7.54
CA VAL A 311 17.42 30.83 -8.49
C VAL A 311 18.13 29.75 -7.67
N SER A 312 17.54 28.56 -7.55
CA SER A 312 18.33 27.39 -7.15
C SER A 312 19.50 27.31 -8.11
N LYS A 313 20.73 27.28 -7.58
CA LYS A 313 21.92 27.17 -8.44
C LYS A 313 21.84 25.84 -9.19
N ASP A 314 22.16 25.86 -10.47
CA ASP A 314 22.23 24.63 -11.23
C ASP A 314 23.25 23.70 -10.55
N TRP A 315 22.91 22.41 -10.47
CA TRP A 315 23.83 21.43 -9.93
C TRP A 315 24.99 21.27 -10.91
N GLU A 316 26.21 21.55 -10.43
CA GLU A 316 27.44 21.34 -11.20
C GLU A 316 28.19 20.13 -10.65
N TYR A 317 28.83 19.33 -11.50
CA TYR A 317 29.67 18.24 -11.02
C TYR A 317 30.94 18.80 -10.37
N ASP A 318 31.18 18.44 -9.11
CA ASP A 318 32.44 18.71 -8.40
C ASP A 318 33.06 17.37 -7.97
N SER A 319 34.25 17.08 -8.48
CA SER A 319 34.88 15.77 -8.34
C SER A 319 35.18 15.40 -6.88
N GLN A 320 35.56 16.38 -6.06
CA GLN A 320 35.93 16.15 -4.66
C GLN A 320 34.70 15.82 -3.80
N THR A 321 33.68 16.68 -3.83
CA THR A 321 32.44 16.44 -3.07
C THR A 321 31.70 15.21 -3.56
N PHE A 322 31.70 14.96 -4.87
CA PHE A 322 31.10 13.75 -5.45
C PHE A 322 31.81 12.49 -4.94
N ALA A 323 33.14 12.48 -4.87
CA ALA A 323 33.90 11.35 -4.33
C ALA A 323 33.59 11.09 -2.85
N TYR A 324 33.56 12.14 -2.01
CA TYR A 324 33.23 11.99 -0.59
C TYR A 324 31.80 11.49 -0.36
N ASP A 325 30.83 12.05 -1.08
CA ASP A 325 29.45 11.63 -0.99
C ASP A 325 29.26 10.21 -1.51
N THR A 326 30.02 9.79 -2.53
CA THR A 326 30.03 8.41 -3.04
C THR A 326 30.48 7.44 -1.95
N VAL A 327 31.62 7.72 -1.30
CA VAL A 327 32.14 6.89 -0.20
C VAL A 327 31.12 6.78 0.93
N ARG A 328 30.54 7.91 1.37
CA ARG A 328 29.52 7.93 2.44
C ARG A 328 28.26 7.17 2.05
N PHE A 329 27.78 7.37 0.82
CA PHE A 329 26.59 6.72 0.29
C PHE A 329 26.72 5.19 0.32
N PHE A 330 27.85 4.66 -0.16
CA PHE A 330 28.07 3.21 -0.16
C PHE A 330 28.41 2.67 1.23
N ALA A 331 29.18 3.39 2.05
CA ALA A 331 29.48 2.96 3.43
C ALA A 331 28.20 2.81 4.26
N ASP A 332 27.28 3.78 4.18
CA ASP A 332 25.99 3.74 4.86
C ASP A 332 25.08 2.62 4.32
N ALA A 333 25.08 2.39 3.00
CA ALA A 333 24.36 1.26 2.42
C ALA A 333 24.90 -0.11 2.90
N ILE A 334 26.22 -0.28 2.93
CA ILE A 334 26.87 -1.51 3.41
C ILE A 334 26.59 -1.72 4.90
N ALA A 335 26.66 -0.66 5.71
CA ALA A 335 26.39 -0.73 7.14
C ALA A 335 24.95 -1.17 7.44
N ARG A 336 23.96 -0.63 6.70
CA ARG A 336 22.56 -1.08 6.79
C ARG A 336 22.39 -2.53 6.40
N GLU A 337 22.91 -2.93 5.23
CA GLU A 337 22.78 -4.31 4.75
C GLU A 337 23.43 -5.30 5.73
N HIS A 338 24.57 -4.93 6.32
CA HIS A 338 25.20 -5.73 7.35
C HIS A 338 24.31 -5.85 8.61
N ALA A 339 23.72 -4.74 9.08
CA ALA A 339 22.82 -4.75 10.22
C ALA A 339 21.56 -5.60 9.97
N ASP A 340 20.97 -5.50 8.78
CA ASP A 340 19.81 -6.29 8.37
C ASP A 340 20.15 -7.78 8.29
N ARG A 341 21.33 -8.13 7.74
CA ARG A 341 21.81 -9.52 7.72
C ARG A 341 22.01 -10.08 9.13
N VAL A 342 22.67 -9.33 10.03
CA VAL A 342 22.86 -9.75 11.43
C VAL A 342 21.51 -9.95 12.14
N LYS A 343 20.53 -9.08 11.88
CA LYS A 343 19.18 -9.22 12.41
C LYS A 343 18.47 -10.47 11.87
N ALA A 344 18.55 -10.71 10.56
CA ALA A 344 17.98 -11.89 9.92
C ALA A 344 18.59 -13.19 10.46
N GLU A 345 19.92 -13.24 10.64
CA GLU A 345 20.61 -14.39 11.23
C GLU A 345 20.15 -14.66 12.67
N LYS A 346 19.95 -13.63 13.48
CA LYS A 346 19.40 -13.76 14.85
C LYS A 346 17.99 -14.33 14.84
N LEU A 347 17.12 -13.81 13.97
CA LEU A 347 15.74 -14.28 13.83
C LEU A 347 15.69 -15.74 13.35
N LEU A 348 16.55 -16.11 12.38
CA LEU A 348 16.65 -17.48 11.89
C LEU A 348 17.12 -18.43 13.00
N LYS A 349 18.14 -18.06 13.79
CA LYS A 349 18.59 -18.86 14.93
C LYS A 349 17.47 -19.06 15.96
N ALA A 350 16.75 -17.99 16.31
CA ALA A 350 15.63 -18.04 17.23
C ALA A 350 14.49 -18.95 16.71
N ALA A 351 14.16 -18.85 15.42
CA ALA A 351 13.15 -19.70 14.78
C ALA A 351 13.57 -21.18 14.77
N LEU A 352 14.84 -21.47 14.48
CA LEU A 352 15.38 -22.84 14.53
C LEU A 352 15.38 -23.42 15.95
N GLU A 353 15.70 -22.62 16.96
CA GLU A 353 15.61 -23.05 18.36
C GLU A 353 14.16 -23.32 18.78
N GLN A 354 13.23 -22.46 18.38
CA GLN A 354 11.81 -22.65 18.63
C GLN A 354 11.29 -23.92 17.95
N GLN A 355 11.68 -24.15 16.69
CA GLN A 355 11.35 -25.36 15.96
C GLN A 355 11.87 -26.61 16.67
N ARG A 356 13.14 -26.63 17.10
CA ARG A 356 13.72 -27.74 17.87
C ARG A 356 12.99 -27.99 19.19
N ARG A 357 12.54 -26.93 19.87
CA ARG A 357 11.72 -27.07 21.10
C ARG A 357 10.36 -27.70 20.79
N HIS A 358 9.70 -27.26 19.72
CA HIS A 358 8.45 -27.87 19.27
C HIS A 358 8.65 -29.34 18.89
N GLU A 359 9.68 -29.69 18.12
CA GLU A 359 9.99 -31.08 17.77
C GLU A 359 10.23 -31.95 19.01
N LYS A 360 11.01 -31.47 19.99
CA LYS A 360 11.20 -32.19 21.26
C LYS A 360 9.91 -32.36 22.06
N GLN A 361 9.06 -31.33 22.08
CA GLN A 361 7.76 -31.40 22.76
C GLN A 361 6.83 -32.39 22.08
N THR A 362 6.75 -32.36 20.74
CA THR A 362 5.97 -33.31 19.95
C THR A 362 6.44 -34.74 20.20
N ALA A 363 7.75 -35.01 20.12
CA ALA A 363 8.31 -36.33 20.38
C ALA A 363 8.00 -36.84 21.81
N ARG A 364 8.02 -35.96 22.81
CA ARG A 364 7.65 -36.31 24.18
C ARG A 364 6.16 -36.66 24.30
N LEU A 365 5.29 -35.88 23.66
CA LEU A 365 3.85 -36.15 23.63
C LEU A 365 3.53 -37.46 22.91
N GLU A 366 4.24 -37.78 21.83
CA GLU A 366 4.14 -39.06 21.12
C GLU A 366 4.57 -40.24 22.00
N GLN A 367 5.67 -40.08 22.75
CA GLN A 367 6.13 -41.10 23.69
C GLN A 367 5.13 -41.31 24.85
N ASP A 368 4.61 -40.22 25.44
CA ASP A 368 3.60 -40.28 26.50
C ASP A 368 2.30 -40.93 25.99
N LEU A 369 1.91 -40.65 24.74
CA LEU A 369 0.74 -41.25 24.09
C LEU A 369 0.93 -42.76 23.94
N ALA A 370 2.06 -43.20 23.36
CA ALA A 370 2.37 -44.62 23.19
C ALA A 370 2.38 -45.37 24.52
N HIS A 371 2.95 -44.77 25.58
CA HIS A 371 2.96 -45.37 26.91
C HIS A 371 1.55 -45.49 27.52
N MET A 372 0.68 -44.49 27.33
CA MET A 372 -0.70 -44.56 27.80
C MET A 372 -1.52 -45.60 27.02
N GLU A 373 -1.30 -45.73 25.70
CA GLU A 373 -1.95 -46.74 24.85
C GLU A 373 -1.54 -48.16 25.27
N GLU A 374 -0.24 -48.42 25.51
CA GLU A 374 0.25 -49.70 26.02
C GLU A 374 -0.36 -50.04 27.40
N ARG A 375 -0.46 -49.04 28.28
CA ARG A 375 -1.05 -49.21 29.61
C ARG A 375 -2.55 -49.50 29.55
N LEU A 376 -3.26 -48.91 28.59
CA LEU A 376 -4.66 -49.23 28.33
C LEU A 376 -4.82 -50.69 27.89
N GLU A 377 -4.02 -51.15 26.92
CA GLU A 377 -4.05 -52.54 26.47
C GLU A 377 -3.78 -53.54 27.60
N CYS A 378 -2.83 -53.23 28.49
CA CYS A 378 -2.51 -54.07 29.64
C CYS A 378 -3.70 -54.19 30.62
N LEU A 379 -4.35 -53.07 30.94
CA LEU A 379 -5.51 -53.04 31.84
C LEU A 379 -6.73 -53.73 31.23
N GLU A 380 -6.97 -53.59 29.93
CA GLU A 380 -8.02 -54.31 29.22
C GLU A 380 -7.80 -55.84 29.21
N ARG A 381 -6.54 -56.29 29.18
CA ARG A 381 -6.21 -57.73 29.35
C ARG A 381 -6.45 -58.21 30.79
N GLN A 382 -6.12 -57.39 31.79
CA GLN A 382 -6.30 -57.73 33.21
C GLN A 382 -7.77 -57.69 33.66
N SER A 383 -8.59 -56.80 33.09
CA SER A 383 -10.03 -56.74 33.39
C SER A 383 -10.79 -57.98 32.90
N ARG A 384 -10.23 -58.71 31.92
CA ARG A 384 -10.77 -59.99 31.45
C ARG A 384 -10.42 -61.17 32.36
N SER A 385 -9.46 -61.02 33.27
CA SER A 385 -8.98 -62.06 34.18
C SER A 385 -9.19 -61.77 35.68
N SER A 386 -9.53 -60.53 36.08
CA SER A 386 -9.88 -60.13 37.46
C SER A 386 -10.62 -58.77 37.51
N SER A 387 -11.22 -58.40 38.66
CA SER A 387 -12.02 -57.17 38.84
C SER A 387 -11.18 -55.88 38.86
N THR A 388 -10.80 -55.40 37.67
CA THR A 388 -10.14 -54.09 37.49
C THR A 388 -11.18 -52.96 37.53
N SER A 389 -10.92 -51.86 38.26
CA SER A 389 -11.88 -50.77 38.45
C SER A 389 -12.14 -49.98 37.14
N PRO A 390 -13.40 -49.89 36.64
CA PRO A 390 -13.75 -49.16 35.42
C PRO A 390 -13.31 -47.69 35.41
N ASN A 391 -13.22 -47.07 36.58
CA ASN A 391 -12.77 -45.67 36.74
C ASN A 391 -11.31 -45.45 36.32
N ILE A 392 -10.46 -46.47 36.40
CA ILE A 392 -9.04 -46.34 36.01
C ILE A 392 -8.89 -46.32 34.48
N ILE A 393 -9.65 -47.18 33.79
CA ILE A 393 -9.66 -47.26 32.32
C ILE A 393 -10.18 -45.93 31.73
N ALA A 394 -11.31 -45.42 32.23
CA ALA A 394 -11.87 -44.15 31.77
C ALA A 394 -10.88 -42.97 31.89
N ARG A 395 -10.11 -42.89 32.99
CA ARG A 395 -9.09 -41.85 33.19
C ARG A 395 -7.93 -41.96 32.19
N ILE A 396 -7.54 -43.18 31.80
CA ILE A 396 -6.47 -43.39 30.81
C ILE A 396 -6.97 -43.04 29.41
N CYS A 397 -8.19 -43.46 29.04
CA CYS A 397 -8.81 -43.08 27.77
C CYS A 397 -8.91 -41.56 27.62
N HIS A 398 -9.34 -40.85 28.67
CA HIS A 398 -9.39 -39.38 28.67
C HIS A 398 -7.99 -38.76 28.47
N LYS A 399 -6.94 -39.34 29.06
CA LYS A 399 -5.57 -38.85 28.91
C LYS A 399 -5.00 -39.10 27.51
N ILE A 400 -5.27 -40.26 26.91
CA ILE A 400 -4.95 -40.57 25.50
C ILE A 400 -5.63 -39.56 24.57
N TRP A 401 -6.93 -39.34 24.78
CA TRP A 401 -7.70 -38.37 24.00
C TRP A 401 -7.09 -36.96 24.08
N PHE A 402 -6.72 -36.51 25.28
CA PHE A 402 -6.10 -35.21 25.48
C PHE A 402 -4.74 -35.09 24.78
N LEU A 403 -3.88 -36.11 24.85
CA LEU A 403 -2.58 -36.13 24.18
C LEU A 403 -2.74 -36.09 22.64
N ARG A 404 -3.69 -36.85 22.08
CA ARG A 404 -4.03 -36.82 20.65
C ARG A 404 -4.53 -35.44 20.20
N ALA A 405 -5.33 -34.77 21.03
CA ALA A 405 -5.79 -33.40 20.74
C ALA A 405 -4.64 -32.38 20.71
N GLN A 406 -3.62 -32.55 21.56
CA GLN A 406 -2.43 -31.69 21.56
C GLN A 406 -1.52 -31.90 20.35
N LEU A 407 -1.39 -33.15 19.88
CA LEU A 407 -0.61 -33.51 18.69
C LEU A 407 -1.32 -33.17 17.37
N ALA A 408 -2.63 -32.90 17.41
CA ALA A 408 -3.39 -32.58 16.21
C ALA A 408 -2.90 -31.28 15.55
N PRO A 409 -2.82 -31.23 14.20
CA PRO A 409 -2.50 -30.01 13.46
C PRO A 409 -3.42 -28.85 13.87
N SER A 410 -2.93 -27.62 13.78
CA SER A 410 -3.62 -26.40 14.25
C SER A 410 -5.05 -26.26 13.71
N ALA A 411 -5.32 -26.74 12.49
CA ALA A 411 -6.64 -26.73 11.86
C ALA A 411 -7.65 -27.75 12.45
N SER A 412 -7.18 -28.76 13.18
CA SER A 412 -7.97 -29.87 13.71
C SER A 412 -8.29 -29.75 15.20
N ARG A 413 -7.55 -28.89 15.94
CA ARG A 413 -7.71 -28.71 17.40
C ARG A 413 -9.11 -28.27 17.83
N VAL A 414 -9.87 -27.60 16.95
CA VAL A 414 -11.25 -27.14 17.22
C VAL A 414 -12.24 -28.31 17.33
N ARG A 415 -12.02 -29.43 16.62
CA ARG A 415 -12.91 -30.61 16.68
C ARG A 415 -12.78 -31.43 17.97
N TYR A 416 -11.67 -31.29 18.68
CA TYR A 416 -11.43 -31.98 19.96
C TYR A 416 -11.84 -31.14 21.17
N ALA A 417 -12.37 -29.93 21.01
CA ALA A 417 -12.78 -29.09 22.15
C ALA A 417 -14.24 -29.36 22.61
N PHE A 418 -15.01 -30.14 21.86
CA PHE A 418 -16.44 -30.36 22.14
C PHE A 418 -16.80 -31.84 21.97
N LEU A 419 -17.03 -32.55 23.07
CA LEU A 419 -18.05 -33.59 23.32
C LEU A 419 -18.00 -33.98 24.82
N PRO A 420 -19.12 -34.40 25.45
CA PRO A 420 -19.50 -34.01 26.80
C PRO A 420 -19.15 -35.05 27.87
N THR A 421 -19.04 -34.56 29.11
CA THR A 421 -19.13 -35.35 30.34
C THR A 421 -20.48 -36.08 30.36
N GLU A 422 -20.45 -37.42 30.33
CA GLU A 422 -21.64 -38.26 30.55
C GLU A 422 -22.16 -38.06 31.97
N ASP A 423 -23.40 -37.56 32.06
CA ASP A 423 -24.21 -37.55 33.26
C ASP A 423 -25.20 -38.70 33.14
N SER A 424 -25.19 -39.59 34.13
CA SER A 424 -26.05 -40.77 34.22
C SER A 424 -27.44 -40.39 34.70
N GLY A 425 -28.49 -40.65 33.90
CA GLY A 425 -29.87 -40.42 34.34
C GLY A 425 -30.95 -40.93 33.39
N GLU A 426 -31.28 -42.22 33.56
CA GLU A 426 -32.56 -42.89 33.33
C GLU A 426 -33.47 -42.51 32.14
N SER A 427 -33.64 -43.53 31.30
CA SER A 427 -34.65 -43.75 30.27
C SER A 427 -36.11 -43.74 30.75
N ARG A 428 -37.00 -43.08 30.00
CA ARG A 428 -38.39 -43.54 29.76
C ARG A 428 -38.79 -43.35 28.29
N PRO A 429 -39.61 -44.24 27.70
CA PRO A 429 -39.89 -44.27 26.28
C PRO A 429 -41.14 -43.45 25.91
N GLY A 430 -41.07 -42.72 24.80
CA GLY A 430 -42.19 -42.04 24.17
C GLY A 430 -42.25 -42.41 22.70
N SER A 431 -43.30 -43.14 22.34
CA SER A 431 -43.65 -43.63 21.02
C SER A 431 -44.19 -42.56 20.07
N ALA A 432 -43.99 -42.83 18.77
CA ALA A 432 -44.83 -42.49 17.62
C ALA A 432 -44.67 -41.12 16.91
N ASN A 433 -44.09 -41.23 15.70
CA ASN A 433 -44.29 -40.54 14.41
C ASN A 433 -45.61 -39.77 14.14
N PRO A 434 -45.70 -38.97 13.05
CA PRO A 434 -44.83 -38.93 11.86
C PRO A 434 -44.06 -37.63 11.59
#